data_AF-A0A9D5CFX1-F1
#
_entry.id   AF-A0A9D5CFX1-F1
#
_cell.length_a   1.000
_cell.length_b   1.000
_cell.length_c   1.000
_cell.angle_alpha   90.00
_cell.angle_beta   90.00
_cell.angle_gamma   90.00
#
_symmetry.space_group_name_H-M   'P 1'
#
loop_
_entity.id
_entity.type
_entity.pdbx_description
1 polymer ?
#
loop_
_entity_poly.entity_id
_entity_poly.type
_entity_poly.pdbx_seq_one_letter_code
_entity_poly.pdbx_strand_id
1 'polypeptide(L)'
;MRNLLGEDLGPLCSKELEQLEHQLDASLKLIRSTRTQHMLDQLTDLQRREQMLCEANKSLKRRLDESNQANQQQVWESDAHTVGFVRSAQPQAAEGFFNPLDCEPTLHIGYHPDQMPNTTTPGPSVSTYMPGGWLV
;
A
#
# COMPACT_ATOMS: atom_id res chain seq x y z
N MET A 1 -30.54 18.71 20.30
CA MET A 1 -29.53 17.64 20.20
C MET A 1 -29.86 16.42 21.05
N ARG A 2 -30.45 16.57 22.24
CA ARG A 2 -30.82 15.45 23.13
C ARG A 2 -31.61 14.34 22.39
N ASN A 3 -32.66 14.70 21.66
CA ASN A 3 -33.45 13.72 20.88
C ASN A 3 -32.66 13.06 19.75
N LEU A 4 -31.74 13.77 19.10
CA LEU A 4 -30.86 13.19 18.06
C LEU A 4 -29.86 12.17 18.65
N LEU A 5 -29.60 12.26 19.95
CA LEU A 5 -28.79 11.32 20.71
C LEU A 5 -29.63 10.22 21.38
N GLY A 6 -30.95 10.20 21.13
CA GLY A 6 -31.90 9.25 21.72
C GLY A 6 -32.35 9.61 23.14
N GLU A 7 -32.09 10.83 23.61
CA GLU A 7 -32.52 11.30 24.93
C GLU A 7 -33.86 12.05 24.87
N ASP A 8 -34.58 12.13 25.99
CA ASP A 8 -35.85 12.86 26.16
C ASP A 8 -36.90 12.55 25.07
N LEU A 9 -37.05 11.27 24.72
CA LEU A 9 -37.98 10.86 23.66
C LEU A 9 -39.46 10.81 24.10
N GLY A 10 -39.71 10.74 25.42
CA GLY A 10 -41.05 10.58 25.99
C GLY A 10 -42.11 11.63 25.57
N PRO A 11 -41.75 12.91 25.36
CA PRO A 11 -42.68 13.92 24.88
C PRO A 11 -43.04 13.84 23.38
N LEU A 12 -42.34 13.04 22.57
CA LEU A 12 -42.60 12.95 21.13
C LEU A 12 -43.76 11.99 20.84
N CYS A 13 -44.62 12.37 19.90
CA CYS A 13 -45.63 11.46 19.36
C CYS A 13 -45.04 10.52 18.29
N SER A 14 -45.77 9.46 17.91
CA SER A 14 -45.32 8.46 16.92
C SER A 14 -44.79 9.10 15.63
N LYS A 15 -45.52 10.10 15.12
CA LYS A 15 -45.15 10.79 13.88
C LYS A 15 -43.83 11.55 14.00
N GLU A 16 -43.58 12.20 15.14
CA GLU A 16 -42.33 12.91 15.38
C GLU A 16 -41.16 11.95 15.59
N LEU A 17 -41.43 10.78 16.18
CA LEU A 17 -40.43 9.72 16.35
C LEU A 17 -40.02 9.10 15.01
N GLU A 18 -40.98 8.82 14.13
CA GLU A 18 -40.73 8.35 12.76
C GLU A 18 -39.93 9.37 11.94
N GLN A 19 -40.26 10.66 12.07
CA GLN A 19 -39.50 11.72 11.41
C GLN A 19 -38.06 11.81 11.92
N LEU A 20 -37.87 11.68 13.24
CA LEU A 20 -36.55 11.68 13.86
C LEU A 20 -35.71 10.49 13.40
N GLU A 21 -36.29 9.29 13.35
CA GLU A 21 -35.64 8.10 12.83
C GLU A 21 -35.23 8.28 11.35
N HIS A 22 -36.14 8.77 10.52
CA HIS A 22 -35.87 8.99 9.10
C HIS A 22 -34.74 10.03 8.88
N GLN A 23 -34.74 11.09 9.69
CA GLN A 23 -33.68 12.10 9.66
C GLN A 23 -32.31 11.51 10.04
N LEU A 24 -32.27 10.68 11.09
CA LEU A 24 -31.03 10.03 11.54
C LEU A 24 -30.51 9.03 10.50
N ASP A 25 -31.38 8.22 9.91
CA ASP A 25 -31.02 7.27 8.85
C ASP A 25 -30.46 7.98 7.62
N ALA A 26 -31.15 9.04 7.15
CA ALA A 26 -30.69 9.83 6.00
C ALA A 26 -29.32 10.49 6.27
N SER A 27 -29.15 11.11 7.44
CA SER A 27 -27.88 11.74 7.84
C SER A 27 -26.75 10.72 7.95
N LEU A 28 -27.00 9.56 8.57
CA LEU A 28 -26.00 8.51 8.71
C LEU A 28 -25.59 7.94 7.35
N LYS A 29 -26.54 7.71 6.44
CA LYS A 29 -26.26 7.29 5.06
C LYS A 29 -25.39 8.32 4.34
N LEU A 30 -25.70 9.61 4.48
CA LEU A 30 -24.90 10.68 3.88
C LEU A 30 -23.48 10.69 4.44
N ILE A 31 -23.31 10.70 5.77
CA ILE A 31 -21.99 10.70 6.43
C ILE A 31 -21.14 9.51 5.96
N ARG A 32 -21.74 8.31 5.93
CA ARG A 32 -21.06 7.09 5.47
C ARG A 32 -20.66 7.20 4.00
N SER A 33 -21.58 7.64 3.14
CA SER A 33 -21.32 7.81 1.71
C SER A 33 -20.20 8.82 1.46
N THR A 34 -20.27 10.01 2.08
CA THR A 34 -19.25 11.04 1.94
C THR A 34 -17.89 10.56 2.44
N ARG A 35 -17.85 9.87 3.59
CA ARG A 35 -16.60 9.33 4.12
C ARG A 35 -15.99 8.28 3.19
N THR A 36 -16.78 7.33 2.72
CA THR A 36 -16.33 6.31 1.79
C THR A 36 -15.85 6.93 0.48
N GLN A 37 -16.60 7.87 -0.10
CA GLN A 37 -16.21 8.54 -1.34
C GLN A 37 -14.88 9.28 -1.17
N HIS A 38 -14.73 10.02 -0.08
CA HIS A 38 -13.48 10.72 0.22
C HIS A 38 -12.28 9.75 0.32
N MET A 39 -12.45 8.63 1.00
CA MET A 39 -11.39 7.61 1.13
C MET A 39 -11.03 7.00 -0.24
N LEU A 40 -12.02 6.72 -1.10
CA LEU A 40 -11.79 6.22 -2.46
C LEU A 40 -11.06 7.25 -3.33
N ASP A 41 -11.44 8.52 -3.23
CA ASP A 41 -10.79 9.61 -3.96
C ASP A 41 -9.33 9.74 -3.53
N GLN A 42 -9.06 9.72 -2.22
CA GLN A 42 -7.69 9.78 -1.68
C GLN A 42 -6.86 8.56 -2.12
N LEU A 43 -7.44 7.36 -2.07
CA LEU A 43 -6.76 6.13 -2.51
C LEU A 43 -6.38 6.22 -3.98
N THR A 44 -7.31 6.64 -4.83
CA THR A 44 -7.11 6.75 -6.29
C THR A 44 -6.02 7.78 -6.61
N ASP A 45 -6.04 8.91 -5.92
CA ASP A 45 -5.06 9.99 -6.08
C ASP A 45 -3.65 9.56 -5.62
N LEU A 46 -3.55 8.80 -4.52
CA LEU A 46 -2.28 8.21 -4.08
C LEU A 46 -1.75 7.16 -5.05
N GLN A 47 -2.59 6.24 -5.52
CA GLN A 47 -2.21 5.22 -6.51
C GLN A 47 -1.71 5.86 -7.81
N ARG A 48 -2.35 6.94 -8.27
CA ARG A 48 -1.89 7.70 -9.43
C ARG A 48 -0.51 8.31 -9.21
N ARG A 49 -0.26 8.91 -8.03
CA ARG A 49 1.06 9.48 -7.71
C ARG A 49 2.12 8.40 -7.62
N GLU A 50 1.82 7.27 -6.99
CA GLU A 50 2.71 6.11 -6.93
C GLU A 50 3.10 5.65 -8.34
N GLN A 51 2.12 5.48 -9.23
CA GLN A 51 2.39 5.09 -10.62
C GLN A 51 3.33 6.08 -11.32
N MET A 52 3.05 7.38 -11.25
CA MET A 52 3.89 8.40 -11.87
C MET A 52 5.33 8.39 -11.32
N LEU A 53 5.48 8.24 -10.01
CA LEU A 53 6.80 8.18 -9.36
C LEU A 53 7.55 6.90 -9.73
N CYS A 54 6.85 5.76 -9.83
CA CYS A 54 7.43 4.51 -10.29
C CYS A 54 7.94 4.60 -11.73
N GLU A 55 7.15 5.19 -12.63
CA GLU A 55 7.54 5.40 -14.03
C GLU A 55 8.73 6.37 -14.15
N ALA A 56 8.70 7.49 -13.41
CA ALA A 56 9.81 8.44 -13.37
C ALA A 56 11.10 7.78 -12.84
N ASN A 57 11.02 7.03 -11.73
CA ASN A 57 12.17 6.31 -11.18
C ASN A 57 12.71 5.25 -12.14
N LYS A 58 11.84 4.47 -12.80
CA LYS A 58 12.25 3.50 -13.83
C LYS A 58 12.99 4.21 -14.99
N SER A 59 12.49 5.36 -15.43
CA SER A 59 13.13 6.16 -16.48
C SER A 59 14.50 6.67 -16.06
N LEU A 60 14.63 7.22 -14.84
CA LEU A 60 15.89 7.72 -14.30
C LEU A 60 16.92 6.59 -14.12
N LYS A 61 16.51 5.42 -13.62
CA LYS A 61 17.38 4.24 -13.50
C LYS A 61 17.96 3.84 -14.84
N ARG A 62 17.13 3.69 -15.88
CA ARG A 62 17.62 3.39 -17.25
C ARG A 62 18.64 4.41 -17.75
N ARG A 63 18.35 5.71 -17.59
CA ARG A 63 19.27 6.78 -18.01
C ARG A 63 20.60 6.74 -17.26
N LEU A 64 20.58 6.40 -15.97
CA LEU A 64 21.79 6.24 -15.17
C LEU A 64 22.62 5.05 -15.66
N ASP A 65 21.97 3.91 -15.92
CA ASP A 65 22.63 2.71 -16.43
C ASP A 65 23.24 2.95 -17.82
N GLU A 66 22.52 3.63 -18.72
CA GLU A 66 23.00 4.05 -20.04
C GLU A 66 24.21 4.99 -19.93
N SER A 67 24.13 6.00 -19.05
CA SER A 67 25.24 6.94 -18.82
C SER A 67 26.46 6.24 -18.23
N ASN A 68 26.28 5.27 -17.34
CA ASN A 68 27.37 4.51 -16.74
C ASN A 68 28.01 3.55 -17.77
N GLN A 69 27.22 2.94 -18.65
CA GLN A 69 27.75 2.15 -19.76
C GLN A 69 28.53 3.01 -20.75
N ALA A 70 28.01 4.18 -21.14
CA ALA A 70 28.71 5.10 -22.03
C ALA A 70 30.04 5.61 -21.41
N ASN A 71 30.04 5.95 -20.12
CA ASN A 71 31.25 6.36 -19.42
C ASN A 71 32.27 5.23 -19.32
N GLN A 72 31.83 4.00 -19.03
CA GLN A 72 32.72 2.83 -19.05
C GLN A 72 33.29 2.58 -20.45
N GLN A 73 32.49 2.66 -21.52
CA GLN A 73 32.97 2.51 -22.89
C GLN A 73 34.02 3.58 -23.26
N GLN A 74 33.83 4.84 -22.85
CA GLN A 74 34.84 5.88 -23.07
C GLN A 74 36.15 5.64 -22.29
N VAL A 75 36.08 5.11 -21.07
CA VAL A 75 37.27 4.72 -20.30
C VAL A 75 38.00 3.57 -21.01
N TRP A 76 37.27 2.53 -21.46
CA TRP A 76 37.88 1.41 -22.20
C TRP A 76 38.48 1.82 -23.55
N GLU A 77 37.90 2.79 -24.26
CA GLU A 77 38.46 3.34 -25.51
C GLU A 77 39.70 4.22 -25.24
N SER A 78 39.68 5.09 -24.22
CA SER A 78 40.88 5.86 -23.80
C SER A 78 42.01 4.96 -23.32
N ASP A 79 41.69 3.88 -22.62
CA ASP A 79 42.67 2.89 -22.17
C ASP A 79 43.16 2.00 -23.33
N ALA A 80 42.36 1.73 -24.37
CA ALA A 80 42.84 1.04 -25.57
C ALA A 80 43.92 1.83 -26.32
N HIS A 81 44.01 3.14 -26.11
CA HIS A 81 45.09 3.99 -26.64
C HIS A 81 46.33 4.03 -25.71
N THR A 82 46.23 3.48 -24.50
CA THR A 82 47.25 3.64 -23.43
C THR A 82 47.77 2.31 -22.85
N VAL A 83 47.08 1.17 -23.04
CA VAL A 83 47.45 -0.11 -22.40
C VAL A 83 48.27 -1.03 -23.31
N GLY A 84 49.52 -0.62 -23.57
CA GLY A 84 50.61 -1.57 -23.83
C GLY A 84 51.12 -2.25 -22.56
N PHE A 85 50.62 -1.91 -21.37
CA PHE A 85 51.08 -2.45 -20.10
C PHE A 85 49.93 -2.53 -19.10
N VAL A 86 49.95 -3.54 -18.24
CA VAL A 86 49.06 -3.74 -17.07
C VAL A 86 47.71 -4.42 -17.36
N ARG A 87 47.78 -5.67 -17.83
CA ARG A 87 46.75 -6.68 -17.53
C ARG A 87 46.83 -7.05 -16.05
N SER A 88 45.74 -6.86 -15.31
CA SER A 88 45.23 -7.65 -14.16
C SER A 88 44.74 -6.80 -12.98
N ALA A 89 43.45 -6.53 -12.93
CA ALA A 89 42.72 -6.32 -11.67
C ALA A 89 41.23 -6.55 -11.92
N GLN A 90 40.74 -7.69 -11.42
CA GLN A 90 39.33 -8.04 -11.31
C GLN A 90 38.77 -7.41 -10.02
N PRO A 91 37.59 -6.76 -10.02
CA PRO A 91 36.85 -6.52 -8.80
C PRO A 91 35.71 -7.53 -8.68
N GLN A 92 35.84 -8.41 -7.70
CA GLN A 92 34.70 -8.98 -7.01
C GLN A 92 34.09 -7.89 -6.13
N ALA A 93 32.77 -7.69 -6.15
CA ALA A 93 31.97 -7.50 -4.94
C ALA A 93 30.50 -7.19 -5.24
N ALA A 94 29.68 -7.70 -4.32
CA ALA A 94 28.35 -7.25 -3.94
C ALA A 94 27.18 -7.65 -4.85
N GLU A 95 26.80 -8.93 -4.74
CA GLU A 95 25.38 -9.30 -4.73
C GLU A 95 24.68 -8.55 -3.58
N GLY A 96 24.16 -7.35 -3.89
CA GLY A 96 23.44 -6.49 -2.97
C GLY A 96 21.94 -6.53 -3.25
N PHE A 97 21.26 -7.48 -2.61
CA PHE A 97 20.03 -7.24 -1.86
C PHE A 97 18.98 -6.30 -2.49
N PHE A 98 18.43 -6.66 -3.64
CA PHE A 98 17.15 -6.09 -4.07
C PHE A 98 16.23 -7.22 -4.55
N ASN A 99 15.43 -7.74 -3.63
CA ASN A 99 14.22 -8.44 -4.02
C ASN A 99 13.22 -7.38 -4.50
N PRO A 100 12.78 -7.41 -5.78
CA PRO A 100 11.59 -6.67 -6.17
C PRO A 100 10.44 -7.30 -5.40
N LEU A 101 9.91 -6.60 -4.40
CA LEU A 101 8.63 -6.98 -3.84
C LEU A 101 7.60 -6.64 -4.92
N ASP A 102 7.09 -7.67 -5.59
CA ASP A 102 5.87 -7.54 -6.38
C ASP A 102 4.76 -7.13 -5.42
N CYS A 103 4.28 -5.89 -5.60
CA CYS A 103 3.11 -5.38 -4.89
C CYS A 103 1.88 -6.13 -5.38
N GLU A 104 1.63 -7.32 -4.83
CA GLU A 104 0.38 -8.04 -5.02
C GLU A 104 -0.76 -7.22 -4.37
N PRO A 105 -1.78 -6.79 -5.13
CA PRO A 105 -2.89 -6.06 -4.56
C PRO A 105 -3.69 -7.02 -3.69
N THR A 106 -3.46 -6.99 -2.36
CA THR A 106 -4.22 -7.82 -1.42
C THR A 106 -5.64 -7.25 -1.25
N LEU A 107 -6.50 -7.49 -2.22
CA LEU A 107 -7.95 -7.32 -2.10
C LEU A 107 -8.63 -8.64 -2.41
N HIS A 108 -8.35 -9.66 -1.60
CA HIS A 108 -9.23 -10.82 -1.45
C HIS A 108 -10.35 -10.49 -0.45
N ILE A 109 -11.18 -9.49 -0.77
CA ILE A 109 -12.54 -9.39 -0.20
C ILE A 109 -13.46 -10.16 -1.13
N GLY A 110 -13.52 -11.46 -0.92
CA GLY A 110 -14.49 -12.36 -1.51
C GLY A 110 -14.91 -13.36 -0.45
N TYR A 111 -16.17 -13.31 -0.04
CA TYR A 111 -16.78 -14.38 0.75
C TYR A 111 -16.65 -15.68 -0.05
N HIS A 112 -15.94 -16.66 0.49
CA HIS A 112 -15.98 -18.04 -0.01
C HIS A 112 -17.32 -18.66 0.45
N PRO A 113 -18.26 -18.98 -0.45
CA PRO A 113 -19.43 -19.75 -0.05
C PRO A 113 -19.04 -21.23 0.06
N ASP A 114 -19.54 -21.87 1.10
CA ASP A 114 -19.55 -23.31 1.34
C ASP A 114 -18.21 -24.06 1.47
N GLN A 115 -17.92 -24.43 2.72
CA GLN A 115 -17.83 -25.84 3.12
C GLN A 115 -17.80 -25.95 4.66
N MET A 116 -18.96 -26.23 5.26
CA MET A 116 -19.04 -27.00 6.52
C MET A 116 -19.36 -28.46 6.12
N PRO A 117 -18.69 -29.46 6.71
CA PRO A 117 -19.13 -29.92 8.03
C PRO A 117 -18.03 -30.42 8.99
N ASN A 118 -18.31 -30.21 10.29
CA ASN A 118 -18.02 -31.07 11.45
C ASN A 118 -16.58 -31.58 11.71
N THR A 119 -15.98 -31.16 12.84
CA THR A 119 -15.82 -31.95 14.09
C THR A 119 -14.65 -31.44 14.99
N THR A 120 -14.94 -31.24 16.28
CA THR A 120 -14.09 -31.56 17.46
C THR A 120 -12.75 -30.79 17.73
N THR A 121 -12.84 -29.73 18.55
CA THR A 121 -11.99 -29.33 19.72
C THR A 121 -10.45 -29.05 19.58
N PRO A 122 -9.76 -28.43 20.58
CA PRO A 122 -9.37 -27.01 20.60
C PRO A 122 -7.84 -26.75 20.57
N GLY A 123 -7.40 -25.54 20.20
CA GLY A 123 -6.02 -25.10 20.39
C GLY A 123 -5.90 -23.56 20.51
N PRO A 124 -5.19 -23.01 21.51
CA PRO A 124 -5.01 -21.57 21.66
C PRO A 124 -3.94 -21.08 20.67
N SER A 125 -4.29 -20.13 19.82
CA SER A 125 -3.35 -19.46 18.93
C SER A 125 -2.48 -18.49 19.73
N VAL A 126 -1.26 -18.92 20.05
CA VAL A 126 -0.22 -18.04 20.60
C VAL A 126 0.32 -17.19 19.45
N SER A 127 -0.28 -16.02 19.26
CA SER A 127 0.28 -14.95 18.43
C SER A 127 1.41 -14.28 19.20
N THR A 128 2.66 -14.60 18.90
CA THR A 128 3.83 -13.79 19.30
C THR A 128 5.01 -14.12 18.40
N TYR A 129 5.26 -13.31 17.38
CA TYR A 129 6.61 -13.00 16.90
C TYR A 129 6.60 -11.59 16.31
N MET A 130 7.01 -10.61 17.14
CA MET A 130 7.49 -9.31 16.69
C MET A 130 9.02 -9.41 16.68
N PRO A 131 9.72 -9.27 15.53
CA PRO A 131 11.16 -9.02 15.55
C PRO A 131 11.37 -7.54 15.86
N GLY A 132 11.74 -7.26 17.11
CA GLY A 132 12.27 -5.96 17.51
C GLY A 132 13.63 -5.71 16.88
N GLY A 133 13.91 -4.45 16.58
CA GLY A 133 15.28 -4.03 16.29
C GLY A 133 15.40 -2.86 15.33
N TRP A 134 14.89 -1.67 15.69
CA TRP A 134 15.41 -0.40 15.17
C TRP A 134 15.26 0.68 16.25
N LEU A 135 16.24 0.76 17.13
CA LEU A 135 16.57 1.96 17.89
C LEU A 135 18.01 1.87 18.37
N VAL A 136 18.95 2.42 17.60
CA VAL A 136 20.10 3.26 18.05
C VAL A 136 20.49 4.14 16.87
#